data_AF-A0A1Y1XGD5-F1
#
_entry.id   AF-A0A1Y1XGD5-F1
#
_cell.length_a   1.000
_cell.length_b   1.000
_cell.length_c   1.000
_cell.angle_alpha   90.00
_cell.angle_beta   90.00
_cell.angle_gamma   90.00
#
_symmetry.space_group_name_H-M   'P 1'
#
loop_
_entity.id
_entity.type
_entity.pdbx_description
1 polymer ?
#
loop_
_entity_poly.entity_id
_entity_poly.type
_entity_poly.pdbx_seq_one_letter_code
_entity_poly.pdbx_strand_id
1 'polypeptide(L)'
;MSDIYERDLKGELVSSNDPGYDKLIADIFATIRKATEMNTGYLTIEEDCFIQQCCTFFGRCGITIGNGVFIGPKVNLITINHDVDPENRSATYGRPIVLEDKIWIDINVIVLPGVRKFIYNSVRININNRVKKKILKEYMLLFS
;
A
#
# COMPACT_ATOMS: atom_id res chain seq x y z
N MET A 1 28.14 -10.60 -23.81
CA MET A 1 27.65 -10.37 -22.43
C MET A 1 26.22 -10.86 -22.38
N SER A 2 25.81 -11.56 -21.32
CA SER A 2 24.39 -11.78 -21.05
C SER A 2 23.70 -10.43 -20.86
N ASP A 3 22.50 -10.32 -21.40
CA ASP A 3 21.61 -9.19 -21.18
C ASP A 3 21.23 -9.11 -19.67
N ILE A 4 20.95 -7.91 -19.17
CA ILE A 4 20.59 -7.68 -17.78
C ILE A 4 19.34 -8.46 -17.35
N TYR A 5 18.37 -8.68 -18.25
CA TYR A 5 17.20 -9.51 -17.93
C TYR A 5 17.60 -10.99 -17.76
N GLU A 6 18.51 -11.51 -18.57
CA GLU A 6 19.01 -12.88 -18.43
C GLU A 6 19.80 -13.07 -17.14
N ARG A 7 20.53 -12.04 -16.70
CA ARG A 7 21.28 -12.04 -15.43
C ARG A 7 20.32 -12.01 -14.24
N ASP A 8 19.32 -11.13 -14.27
CA ASP A 8 18.26 -11.04 -13.25
C ASP A 8 17.52 -12.38 -13.11
N LEU A 9 17.14 -13.00 -14.23
CA LEU A 9 16.46 -14.29 -14.25
C LEU A 9 17.30 -15.44 -13.66
N LYS A 10 18.63 -15.36 -13.77
CA LYS A 10 19.57 -16.33 -13.19
C LYS A 10 19.86 -16.09 -11.71
N GLY A 11 19.32 -15.02 -11.13
CA GLY A 11 19.57 -14.61 -9.75
C GLY A 11 20.97 -14.03 -9.54
N GLU A 12 21.62 -13.53 -10.60
CA GLU A 12 22.87 -12.79 -10.46
C GLU A 12 22.63 -11.44 -9.79
N LEU A 13 23.67 -10.87 -9.16
CA LEU A 13 23.57 -9.52 -8.61
C LEU A 13 23.46 -8.51 -9.75
N VAL A 14 22.42 -7.68 -9.71
CA VAL A 14 22.15 -6.59 -10.66
C VAL A 14 22.26 -5.24 -9.94
N SER A 15 23.06 -4.33 -10.48
CA SER A 15 23.30 -3.00 -9.91
C SER A 15 22.61 -1.90 -10.71
N SER A 16 22.26 -0.78 -10.06
CA SER A 16 21.79 0.42 -10.75
C SER A 16 22.81 1.04 -11.71
N ASN A 17 24.09 0.66 -11.59
CA ASN A 17 25.17 1.07 -12.48
C ASN A 17 25.38 0.08 -13.65
N ASP A 18 24.65 -1.04 -13.69
CA ASP A 18 24.80 -2.03 -14.75
C ASP A 18 24.18 -1.53 -16.07
N PRO A 19 24.82 -1.77 -17.23
CA PRO A 19 24.25 -1.47 -18.52
C PRO A 19 22.88 -2.15 -18.71
N GLY A 20 21.85 -1.37 -19.04
CA GLY A 20 20.47 -1.86 -19.25
C GLY A 20 19.57 -1.78 -18.03
N TYR A 21 20.08 -1.33 -16.87
CA TYR A 21 19.28 -1.17 -15.65
C TYR A 21 18.11 -0.21 -15.82
N ASP A 22 18.27 0.82 -16.62
CA ASP A 22 17.25 1.79 -17.00
C ASP A 22 16.01 1.14 -17.61
N LYS A 23 16.19 0.11 -18.44
CA LYS A 23 15.08 -0.64 -19.03
C LYS A 23 14.45 -1.60 -18.04
N LEU A 24 15.28 -2.33 -17.29
CA LEU A 24 14.81 -3.25 -16.25
C LEU A 24 13.94 -2.53 -15.22
N ILE A 25 14.39 -1.38 -14.71
CA ILE A 25 13.64 -0.61 -13.72
C ILE A 25 12.35 -0.01 -14.33
N ALA A 26 12.38 0.42 -15.59
CA ALA A 26 11.20 0.93 -16.28
C ALA A 26 10.11 -0.14 -16.43
N ASP A 27 10.48 -1.37 -16.80
CA ASP A 27 9.54 -2.49 -16.94
C ASP A 27 8.95 -2.94 -15.60
N ILE A 28 9.77 -2.93 -14.54
CA ILE A 28 9.30 -3.18 -13.16
C ILE A 28 8.24 -2.14 -12.79
N PHE A 29 8.51 -0.85 -12.97
CA PHE A 29 7.54 0.19 -12.66
C PHE A 29 6.29 0.17 -13.56
N ALA A 30 6.43 -0.20 -14.84
CA ALA A 30 5.29 -0.38 -15.74
C ALA A 30 4.39 -1.53 -15.27
N THR A 31 4.97 -2.65 -14.84
CA THR A 31 4.23 -3.80 -14.29
C THR A 31 3.50 -3.42 -13.01
N ILE A 32 4.17 -2.69 -12.11
CA ILE A 32 3.57 -2.18 -10.87
C ILE A 32 2.37 -1.29 -11.17
N ARG A 33 2.49 -0.34 -12.10
CA ARG A 33 1.38 0.52 -12.54
C ARG A 33 0.21 -0.30 -13.06
N LYS A 34 0.47 -1.28 -13.94
CA LYS A 34 -0.59 -2.13 -14.51
C LYS A 34 -1.29 -2.99 -13.46
N ALA A 35 -0.53 -3.59 -12.53
CA ALA A 35 -1.11 -4.35 -11.42
C ALA A 35 -1.99 -3.46 -10.53
N THR A 36 -1.61 -2.19 -10.39
CA THR A 36 -2.35 -1.21 -9.61
C THR A 36 -3.62 -0.72 -10.33
N GLU A 37 -3.57 -0.48 -11.64
CA GLU A 37 -4.74 -0.19 -12.47
C GLU A 37 -5.78 -1.33 -12.45
N MET A 38 -5.32 -2.59 -12.40
CA MET A 38 -6.19 -3.77 -12.35
C MET A 38 -6.88 -3.96 -10.98
N ASN A 39 -6.40 -3.32 -9.92
CA ASN A 39 -7.01 -3.32 -8.60
C ASN A 39 -8.04 -2.19 -8.51
N THR A 40 -9.33 -2.54 -8.67
CA THR A 40 -10.43 -1.61 -8.91
C THR A 40 -10.74 -0.64 -7.76
N GLY A 41 -10.79 0.67 -8.06
CA GLY A 41 -11.23 1.74 -7.16
C GLY A 41 -10.99 3.15 -7.74
N TYR A 42 -11.39 4.20 -7.02
CA TYR A 42 -10.91 5.57 -7.30
C TYR A 42 -9.52 5.71 -6.68
N LEU A 43 -8.50 5.74 -7.53
CA LEU A 43 -7.10 5.71 -7.13
C LEU A 43 -6.31 6.79 -7.87
N THR A 44 -5.64 7.64 -7.10
CA THR A 44 -4.68 8.64 -7.61
C THR A 44 -3.30 8.29 -7.08
N ILE A 45 -2.32 8.22 -7.97
CA ILE A 45 -0.94 7.86 -7.66
C ILE A 45 -0.04 8.89 -8.32
N GLU A 46 0.82 9.49 -7.50
CA GLU A 46 1.85 10.41 -7.95
C GLU A 46 3.16 9.67 -8.30
N GLU A 47 4.22 10.41 -8.64
CA GLU A 47 5.45 9.83 -9.17
C GLU A 47 6.24 8.98 -8.14
N ASP A 48 7.11 8.10 -8.65
CA ASP A 48 8.07 7.31 -7.87
C ASP A 48 7.50 6.40 -6.76
N CYS A 49 6.24 5.95 -6.91
CA CYS A 49 5.65 4.97 -6.01
C CYS A 49 6.11 3.54 -6.31
N PHE A 50 6.37 2.76 -5.26
CA PHE A 50 6.74 1.35 -5.35
C PHE A 50 5.70 0.48 -4.65
N ILE A 51 4.91 -0.27 -5.41
CA ILE A 51 3.83 -1.12 -4.89
C ILE A 51 4.13 -2.58 -5.22
N GLN A 52 4.30 -3.40 -4.18
CA GLN A 52 4.62 -4.82 -4.31
C GLN A 52 3.38 -5.70 -4.54
N GLN A 53 3.60 -6.99 -4.77
CA GLN A 53 2.55 -7.92 -5.24
C GLN A 53 1.48 -8.20 -4.17
N CYS A 54 0.32 -8.70 -4.65
CA CYS A 54 -0.81 -9.13 -3.83
C CYS A 54 -1.43 -8.04 -2.94
N CYS A 55 -1.17 -6.76 -3.24
CA CYS A 55 -1.90 -5.68 -2.59
C CYS A 55 -3.36 -5.65 -3.05
N THR A 56 -4.25 -5.19 -2.17
CA THR A 56 -5.66 -4.96 -2.48
C THR A 56 -6.01 -3.50 -2.25
N PHE A 57 -6.60 -2.84 -3.25
CA PHE A 57 -7.04 -1.45 -3.15
C PHE A 57 -8.56 -1.38 -3.24
N PHE A 58 -9.26 -1.43 -2.10
CA PHE A 58 -10.71 -1.28 -2.06
C PHE A 58 -11.09 0.20 -1.94
N GLY A 59 -10.91 0.93 -3.05
CA GLY A 59 -10.88 2.39 -3.11
C GLY A 59 -12.20 3.11 -3.43
N ARG A 60 -13.38 2.56 -3.07
CA ARG A 60 -14.68 3.19 -3.41
C ARG A 60 -14.80 4.65 -2.93
N CYS A 61 -14.28 4.96 -1.75
CA CYS A 61 -14.31 6.31 -1.18
C CYS A 61 -13.03 7.11 -1.42
N GLY A 62 -12.13 6.60 -2.27
CA GLY A 62 -10.93 7.26 -2.74
C GLY A 62 -9.66 6.87 -1.98
N ILE A 63 -8.61 6.60 -2.76
CA ILE A 63 -7.25 6.39 -2.28
C ILE A 63 -6.34 7.38 -3.02
N THR A 64 -5.61 8.21 -2.28
CA THR A 64 -4.58 9.08 -2.82
C THR A 64 -3.22 8.61 -2.32
N ILE A 65 -2.28 8.41 -3.22
CA ILE A 65 -0.91 8.01 -2.93
C ILE A 65 0.03 9.11 -3.43
N GLY A 66 0.69 9.79 -2.49
CA GLY A 66 1.67 10.84 -2.75
C GLY A 66 2.99 10.31 -3.32
N ASN A 67 3.94 11.21 -3.53
CA ASN A 67 5.20 10.92 -4.21
C ASN A 67 6.13 10.04 -3.37
N GLY A 68 6.81 9.09 -4.01
CA GLY A 68 7.85 8.29 -3.34
C GLY A 68 7.30 7.35 -2.25
N VAL A 69 6.05 6.91 -2.35
CA VAL A 69 5.43 5.99 -1.38
C VAL A 69 5.79 4.54 -1.69
N PHE A 70 6.25 3.81 -0.67
CA PHE A 70 6.61 2.40 -0.76
C PHE A 70 5.54 1.55 -0.06
N ILE A 71 4.97 0.59 -0.76
CA ILE A 71 3.93 -0.33 -0.27
C ILE A 71 4.44 -1.76 -0.43
N GLY A 72 4.67 -2.42 0.70
CA GLY A 72 5.10 -3.81 0.77
C GLY A 72 4.03 -4.80 0.30
N PRO A 73 4.39 -6.07 0.04
CA PRO A 73 3.46 -7.05 -0.49
C PRO A 73 2.30 -7.32 0.47
N LYS A 74 1.14 -7.71 -0.08
CA LYS A 74 -0.09 -8.03 0.67
C LYS A 74 -0.69 -6.89 1.48
N VAL A 75 -0.35 -5.64 1.19
CA VAL A 75 -1.00 -4.49 1.82
C VAL A 75 -2.44 -4.35 1.32
N ASN A 76 -3.38 -4.10 2.22
CA ASN A 76 -4.77 -3.88 1.90
C ASN A 76 -5.17 -2.45 2.28
N LEU A 77 -5.55 -1.62 1.32
CA LEU A 77 -6.13 -0.29 1.58
C LEU A 77 -7.64 -0.37 1.40
N ILE A 78 -8.40 -0.17 2.47
CA ILE A 78 -9.85 -0.37 2.48
C ILE A 78 -10.52 0.94 2.89
N THR A 79 -11.30 1.51 1.97
CA THR A 79 -11.95 2.83 2.17
C THR A 79 -13.40 2.74 2.62
N ILE A 80 -13.97 1.53 2.70
CA ILE A 80 -15.35 1.29 3.07
C ILE A 80 -15.49 0.35 4.26
N ASN A 81 -16.61 0.47 4.97
CA ASN A 81 -17.07 -0.50 5.95
C ASN A 81 -18.60 -0.64 5.85
N HIS A 82 -19.13 -1.68 6.49
CA HIS A 82 -20.57 -1.91 6.62
C HIS A 82 -21.11 -1.32 7.91
N ASP A 83 -22.42 -1.06 7.94
CA ASP A 83 -23.11 -0.78 9.19
C ASP A 83 -22.84 -1.91 10.22
N VAL A 84 -22.67 -1.52 11.47
CA VAL A 84 -22.43 -2.45 12.58
C VAL A 84 -23.71 -3.19 12.98
N ASP A 85 -24.88 -2.60 12.67
CA ASP A 85 -26.16 -3.27 12.84
C ASP A 85 -26.28 -4.46 11.87
N PRO A 86 -26.39 -5.71 12.37
CA PRO A 86 -26.55 -6.90 11.54
C PRO A 86 -27.71 -6.82 10.54
N GLU A 87 -28.82 -6.16 10.93
CA GLU A 87 -30.02 -6.04 10.11
C GLU A 87 -29.85 -4.99 8.98
N ASN A 88 -28.84 -4.11 9.11
CA ASN A 88 -28.55 -3.06 8.13
C ASN A 88 -27.18 -3.24 7.45
N ARG A 89 -26.57 -4.43 7.50
CA ARG A 89 -25.24 -4.68 6.91
C ARG A 89 -25.14 -4.40 5.42
N SER A 90 -26.24 -4.29 4.68
CA SER A 90 -26.20 -3.88 3.27
C SER A 90 -25.79 -2.41 3.10
N ALA A 91 -26.03 -1.57 4.11
CA ALA A 91 -25.58 -0.18 4.15
C ALA A 91 -24.06 -0.10 4.36
N THR A 92 -23.42 0.83 3.66
CA THR A 92 -21.97 1.03 3.69
C THR A 92 -21.62 2.49 3.88
N TYR A 93 -20.61 2.77 4.67
CA TYR A 93 -20.01 4.10 4.81
C TYR A 93 -18.52 4.01 4.51
N GLY A 94 -17.87 5.14 4.30
CA GLY A 94 -16.45 5.14 4.00
C GLY A 94 -15.83 6.51 4.17
N ARG A 95 -14.50 6.52 4.19
CA ARG A 95 -13.68 7.73 4.26
C ARG A 95 -12.45 7.51 3.38
N PRO A 96 -11.98 8.56 2.68
CA PRO A 96 -10.81 8.44 1.83
C PRO A 96 -9.58 8.05 2.65
N ILE A 97 -8.68 7.30 2.03
CA ILE A 97 -7.32 7.10 2.52
C ILE A 97 -6.40 8.05 1.75
N VAL A 98 -5.52 8.74 2.47
CA VAL A 98 -4.45 9.53 1.85
C VAL A 98 -3.13 9.00 2.39
N LEU A 99 -2.22 8.64 1.50
CA LEU A 99 -0.84 8.36 1.84
C LEU A 99 -0.05 9.58 1.38
N GLU A 100 0.50 10.33 2.33
CA GLU A 100 1.39 11.46 2.03
C GLU A 100 2.73 10.98 1.46
N ASP A 101 3.50 11.93 0.95
CA ASP A 101 4.79 11.67 0.32
C ASP A 101 5.76 10.90 1.25
N LYS A 102 6.58 10.04 0.66
CA LYS A 102 7.68 9.33 1.31
C LYS A 102 7.27 8.45 2.49
N ILE A 103 6.06 7.90 2.45
CA ILE A 103 5.59 6.88 3.40
C ILE A 103 6.09 5.49 2.97
N TRP A 104 6.44 4.65 3.95
CA TRP A 104 6.61 3.20 3.75
C TRP A 104 5.57 2.43 4.55
N ILE A 105 4.80 1.60 3.85
CA ILE A 105 3.89 0.63 4.42
C ILE A 105 4.51 -0.75 4.29
N ASP A 106 4.68 -1.43 5.42
CA ASP A 106 5.31 -2.75 5.47
C ASP A 106 4.36 -3.88 5.01
N ILE A 107 4.89 -5.08 4.92
CA ILE A 107 4.23 -6.30 4.43
C ILE A 107 2.96 -6.60 5.22
N ASN A 108 1.88 -6.93 4.50
CA ASN A 108 0.62 -7.44 5.06
C ASN A 108 -0.11 -6.46 6.02
N VAL A 109 0.10 -5.16 5.84
CA VAL A 109 -0.63 -4.11 6.59
C VAL A 109 -2.03 -3.91 6.01
N ILE A 110 -3.01 -3.68 6.89
CA ILE A 110 -4.38 -3.29 6.50
C ILE A 110 -4.62 -1.85 6.94
N VAL A 111 -4.91 -0.98 5.98
CA VAL A 111 -5.21 0.44 6.20
C VAL A 111 -6.72 0.64 6.11
N LEU A 112 -7.30 1.19 7.17
CA LEU A 112 -8.74 1.37 7.34
C LEU A 112 -9.21 2.76 6.87
N PRO A 113 -10.53 2.97 6.71
CA PRO A 113 -11.08 4.21 6.18
C PRO A 113 -10.68 5.43 7.00
N GLY A 114 -10.24 6.51 6.34
CA GLY A 114 -9.93 7.79 6.96
C GLY A 114 -8.49 7.98 7.43
N VAL A 115 -7.62 6.98 7.25
CA VAL A 115 -6.18 7.12 7.53
C VAL A 115 -5.54 8.08 6.54
N ARG A 116 -4.74 9.04 7.05
CA ARG A 116 -4.05 10.06 6.25
C ARG A 116 -2.52 10.10 6.40
N LYS A 117 -1.98 9.68 7.56
CA LYS A 117 -0.55 9.81 7.89
C LYS A 117 -0.03 8.52 8.51
N PHE A 118 1.16 8.12 8.09
CA PHE A 118 1.97 7.08 8.71
C PHE A 118 3.28 7.70 9.21
N ILE A 119 3.77 7.22 10.35
CA ILE A 119 5.13 7.48 10.83
C ILE A 119 5.70 6.07 11.07
N TYR A 120 6.76 5.70 10.34
CA TYR A 120 7.47 4.40 10.32
C TYR A 120 7.66 3.79 11.73
N ASN A 121 7.77 2.49 12.02
CA ASN A 121 8.11 1.23 11.31
C ASN A 121 7.36 0.09 12.03
N SER A 122 6.77 -0.87 11.31
CA SER A 122 6.07 -2.07 11.80
C SER A 122 4.81 -1.87 12.67
N VAL A 123 3.62 -2.05 12.10
CA VAL A 123 2.39 -2.28 12.88
C VAL A 123 1.55 -3.36 12.21
N ARG A 124 1.43 -4.53 12.87
CA ARG A 124 0.34 -5.48 12.61
C ARG A 124 -0.96 -4.85 13.11
N ILE A 125 -1.85 -4.47 12.20
CA ILE A 125 -3.20 -4.04 12.54
C ILE A 125 -4.08 -5.29 12.57
N ASN A 126 -4.35 -5.82 13.77
CA ASN A 126 -5.44 -6.75 14.01
C ASN A 126 -6.34 -6.13 15.07
N ILE A 127 -7.59 -5.81 14.71
CA ILE A 127 -8.55 -5.23 15.64
C ILE A 127 -9.77 -6.15 15.72
N ASN A 128 -9.75 -7.05 16.70
CA ASN A 128 -10.96 -7.61 17.30
C ASN A 128 -10.94 -7.30 18.80
N ASN A 129 -11.71 -6.27 19.15
CA ASN A 129 -12.30 -5.91 20.45
C ASN A 129 -11.48 -5.94 21.78
N ARG A 130 -11.53 -4.78 22.47
CA ARG A 130 -11.42 -4.54 23.92
C ARG A 130 -10.07 -4.78 24.62
N VAL A 131 -9.15 -3.80 24.59
CA VAL A 131 -8.25 -3.53 25.75
C VAL A 131 -7.98 -2.02 25.89
N LYS A 132 -7.95 -1.56 27.14
CA LYS A 132 -8.01 -0.17 27.60
C LYS A 132 -6.72 0.64 27.36
N LYS A 133 -6.94 1.91 27.00
CA LYS A 133 -6.07 3.11 27.15
C LYS A 133 -5.05 3.01 28.31
N LYS A 134 -3.73 3.01 28.02
CA LYS A 134 -2.78 3.88 28.79
C LYS A 134 -1.32 3.96 28.32
N ILE A 135 -0.88 3.30 27.27
CA ILE A 135 0.50 3.43 26.78
C ILE A 135 0.39 3.48 25.27
N LEU A 136 0.96 4.51 24.62
CA LEU A 136 1.19 4.69 23.16
C LEU A 136 0.87 6.15 22.77
N LYS A 137 1.80 7.07 23.06
CA LYS A 137 1.65 8.49 22.69
C LYS A 137 2.52 8.92 21.52
N GLU A 138 3.36 8.06 20.94
CA GLU A 138 4.24 8.49 19.83
C GLU A 138 4.37 7.52 18.63
N TYR A 139 3.94 6.26 18.71
CA TYR A 139 4.27 5.28 17.64
C TYR A 139 3.16 4.30 17.21
N MET A 140 1.89 4.60 17.48
CA MET A 140 0.81 3.80 16.90
C MET A 140 -0.48 4.62 16.81
N LEU A 141 -0.86 5.01 15.60
CA LEU A 141 -2.11 5.69 15.31
C LEU A 141 -3.26 4.66 15.31
N LEU A 142 -3.92 4.53 16.45
CA LEU A 142 -5.25 3.91 16.58
C LEU A 142 -6.27 5.04 16.60
N PHE A 143 -7.15 5.13 15.60
CA PHE A 143 -8.34 5.97 15.67
C PHE A 143 -9.62 5.14 15.69
N SER A 144 -10.41 5.44 16.73
CA SER A 144 -11.82 5.18 17.06
C SER A 144 -12.43 3.82 16.70
#